data_AF-F4Y0R0-F1
#
_entry.id   AF-F4Y0R0-F1
#
_cell.length_a   1.000
_cell.length_b   1.000
_cell.length_c   1.000
_cell.angle_alpha   90.00
_cell.angle_beta   90.00
_cell.angle_gamma   90.00
#
_symmetry.space_group_name_H-M   'P 1'
#
loop_
_entity.id
_entity.type
_entity.pdbx_description
1 polymer ?
#
loop_
_entity_poly.entity_id
_entity_poly.type
_entity_poly.pdbx_seq_one_letter_code
_entity_poly.pdbx_strand_id
1 'polypeptide(L)'
;MSLQVELLEQSFDKVKPRATEFVASFYENLFTDYPAAQPLFDTTDMVAQKKKLLASLVLVVENLRKPDTLSSALKGLGARHVQYGALPEHYPLVGNSLLKTFEQYLGADWTPEVKQAWVDAYGAITTIMLDGADYSSEEVELDSPKPEATKPSPQQYEVPETNINWPLVGGVFGAGGIVTLILAMLL
;
A
#
# COMPACT_ATOMS: atom_id res chain seq x y z
N MET A 1 3.76 -11.06 16.46
CA MET A 1 4.02 -12.44 15.96
C MET A 1 5.30 -12.41 15.14
N SER A 2 6.07 -13.50 15.09
CA SER A 2 7.22 -13.63 14.19
C SER A 2 6.75 -13.94 12.77
N LEU A 3 7.34 -13.31 11.76
CA LEU A 3 7.04 -13.59 10.36
C LEU A 3 7.43 -15.03 9.98
N GLN A 4 6.63 -15.68 9.12
CA GLN A 4 6.92 -16.99 8.55
C GLN A 4 7.89 -16.87 7.37
N VAL A 5 9.14 -16.48 7.66
CA VAL A 5 10.15 -16.09 6.67
C VAL A 5 10.37 -17.16 5.59
N GLU A 6 10.44 -18.42 5.97
CA GLU A 6 10.67 -19.52 5.03
C GLU A 6 9.52 -19.68 4.02
N LEU A 7 8.26 -19.54 4.45
CA LEU A 7 7.10 -19.59 3.54
C LEU A 7 7.10 -18.40 2.57
N LEU A 8 7.47 -17.21 3.04
CA LEU A 8 7.57 -16.02 2.21
C LEU A 8 8.65 -16.18 1.14
N GLU A 9 9.85 -16.64 1.52
CA GLU A 9 10.96 -16.90 0.60
C GLU A 9 10.57 -17.96 -0.46
N GLN A 10 10.07 -19.13 -0.02
CA GLN A 10 9.73 -20.24 -0.91
C GLN A 10 8.58 -19.90 -1.87
N SER A 11 7.53 -19.23 -1.39
CA SER A 11 6.42 -18.82 -2.24
C SER A 11 6.83 -17.72 -3.22
N PHE A 12 7.66 -16.75 -2.81
CA PHE A 12 8.18 -15.74 -3.72
C PHE A 12 9.09 -16.34 -4.81
N ASP A 13 9.91 -17.35 -4.47
CA ASP A 13 10.76 -18.05 -5.44
C ASP A 13 9.98 -18.69 -6.59
N LYS A 14 8.75 -19.16 -6.34
CA LYS A 14 7.86 -19.70 -7.39
C LYS A 14 7.32 -18.63 -8.33
N VAL A 15 7.25 -17.37 -7.87
CA VAL A 15 6.80 -16.22 -8.65
C VAL A 15 7.95 -15.59 -9.44
N LYS A 16 9.19 -15.62 -8.93
CA LYS A 16 10.38 -15.00 -9.54
C LYS A 16 10.54 -15.21 -11.05
N PRO A 17 10.34 -16.42 -11.63
CA PRO A 17 10.49 -16.62 -13.08
C PRO A 17 9.53 -15.78 -13.94
N ARG A 18 8.41 -15.32 -13.36
CA ARG A 18 7.37 -14.52 -14.00
C ARG A 18 7.21 -13.14 -13.36
N ALA A 19 8.22 -12.64 -12.65
CA ALA A 19 8.08 -11.46 -11.80
C ALA A 19 7.67 -10.18 -12.56
N THR A 20 8.10 -10.04 -13.82
CA THR A 20 7.68 -8.92 -14.67
C THR A 20 6.18 -8.98 -14.98
N GLU A 21 5.66 -10.17 -15.31
CA GLU A 21 4.22 -10.40 -15.55
C GLU A 21 3.44 -10.20 -14.26
N PHE A 22 3.92 -10.76 -13.14
CA PHE A 22 3.33 -10.59 -11.82
C PHE A 22 3.09 -9.12 -11.48
N VAL A 23 4.11 -8.28 -11.64
CA VAL A 23 3.97 -6.86 -11.33
C VAL A 23 3.07 -6.12 -12.33
N ALA A 24 2.99 -6.58 -13.59
CA ALA A 24 2.00 -6.05 -14.52
C ALA A 24 0.57 -6.38 -14.06
N SER A 25 0.30 -7.64 -13.72
CA SER A 25 -1.01 -8.09 -13.21
C SER A 25 -1.38 -7.44 -11.87
N PHE A 26 -0.41 -7.11 -11.03
CA PHE A 26 -0.65 -6.30 -9.84
C PHE A 26 -1.31 -4.95 -10.18
N TYR A 27 -0.76 -4.19 -11.12
CA TYR A 27 -1.36 -2.89 -11.49
C TYR A 27 -2.69 -3.06 -12.22
N GLU A 28 -2.86 -4.12 -13.01
CA GLU A 28 -4.15 -4.46 -13.62
C GLU A 28 -5.21 -4.76 -12.55
N ASN A 29 -4.88 -5.57 -11.54
CA ASN A 29 -5.77 -5.85 -10.41
C ASN A 29 -6.08 -4.58 -9.62
N LEU A 30 -5.07 -3.76 -9.29
CA LEU A 30 -5.24 -2.49 -8.57
C LEU A 30 -6.21 -1.56 -9.28
N PHE A 31 -6.03 -1.34 -10.58
CA PHE A 31 -6.85 -0.39 -11.32
C PHE A 31 -8.23 -0.95 -11.69
N THR A 32 -8.38 -2.28 -11.74
CA THR A 32 -9.67 -2.92 -11.94
C THR A 32 -10.53 -2.87 -10.67
N ASP A 33 -9.95 -3.22 -9.53
CA ASP A 33 -10.68 -3.30 -8.25
C ASP A 33 -10.85 -1.92 -7.62
N TYR A 34 -9.88 -1.02 -7.83
CA TYR A 34 -9.81 0.31 -7.25
C TYR A 34 -9.53 1.38 -8.32
N PRO A 35 -10.47 1.64 -9.24
CA PRO A 35 -10.27 2.61 -10.32
C PRO A 35 -9.96 4.03 -9.82
N ALA A 36 -10.41 4.38 -8.61
CA ALA A 36 -10.09 5.66 -7.97
C ALA A 36 -8.59 5.84 -7.66
N ALA A 37 -7.79 4.76 -7.67
CA ALA A 37 -6.34 4.84 -7.53
C ALA A 37 -5.62 5.22 -8.83
N GLN A 38 -6.25 5.08 -10.01
CA GLN A 38 -5.63 5.37 -11.30
C GLN A 38 -5.07 6.80 -11.42
N PRO A 39 -5.78 7.87 -10.98
CA PRO A 39 -5.28 9.23 -11.08
C PRO A 39 -3.95 9.48 -10.35
N LEU A 40 -3.62 8.68 -9.32
CA LEU A 40 -2.33 8.76 -8.64
C LEU A 40 -1.15 8.39 -9.54
N PHE A 41 -1.42 7.69 -10.65
CA PHE A 41 -0.40 7.17 -11.58
C PHE A 41 -0.45 7.82 -12.97
N ASP A 42 -1.35 8.77 -13.24
CA ASP A 42 -1.54 9.37 -14.58
C ASP A 42 -0.27 10.01 -15.16
N THR A 43 0.55 10.63 -14.31
CA THR A 43 1.82 11.25 -14.71
C THR A 43 3.04 10.36 -14.44
N THR A 44 2.82 9.09 -14.12
CA THR A 44 3.88 8.14 -13.74
C THR A 44 4.34 7.34 -14.94
N ASP A 45 5.65 7.22 -15.13
CA ASP A 45 6.22 6.22 -16.03
C ASP A 45 5.95 4.82 -15.46
N MET A 46 4.93 4.16 -15.99
CA MET A 46 4.50 2.84 -15.54
C MET A 46 5.54 1.75 -15.79
N VAL A 47 6.44 1.90 -16.77
CA VAL A 47 7.53 0.94 -16.99
C VAL A 47 8.55 1.05 -15.86
N ALA A 48 8.97 2.27 -15.53
CA ALA A 48 9.87 2.52 -14.41
C ALA A 48 9.22 2.13 -13.07
N GLN A 49 7.93 2.42 -12.90
CA GLN A 49 7.19 2.13 -11.67
C GLN A 49 7.03 0.63 -11.41
N LYS A 50 6.75 -0.17 -12.44
CA LYS A 50 6.74 -1.64 -12.33
C LYS A 50 8.11 -2.19 -11.91
N LYS A 51 9.20 -1.65 -12.46
CA LYS A 51 10.57 -2.04 -12.04
C LYS A 51 10.84 -1.70 -10.56
N LYS A 52 10.41 -0.51 -10.12
CA LYS A 52 10.56 -0.08 -8.71
C LYS A 52 9.80 -0.99 -7.75
N LEU A 53 8.56 -1.35 -8.08
CA LEU A 53 7.78 -2.27 -7.25
C LEU A 53 8.44 -3.65 -7.18
N LEU A 54 8.88 -4.19 -8.32
CA LEU A 54 9.61 -5.46 -8.33
C LEU A 54 10.88 -5.42 -7.47
N ALA A 55 11.70 -4.38 -7.64
CA ALA A 55 12.92 -4.21 -6.84
C ALA A 55 12.61 -4.10 -5.34
N SER A 56 11.51 -3.44 -4.98
CA SER A 56 11.07 -3.31 -3.59
C SER A 56 10.64 -4.66 -2.99
N LEU A 57 9.88 -5.47 -3.75
CA LEU A 57 9.49 -6.82 -3.32
C LEU A 57 10.72 -7.73 -3.11
N VAL A 58 11.67 -7.70 -4.06
CA VAL A 58 12.93 -8.44 -3.95
C VAL A 58 13.71 -8.01 -2.71
N LEU A 59 13.88 -6.69 -2.52
CA LEU A 59 14.59 -6.14 -1.36
C LEU A 59 13.97 -6.60 -0.04
N VAL A 60 12.63 -6.54 0.07
CA VAL A 60 11.92 -6.99 1.27
C VAL A 60 12.20 -8.46 1.53
N VAL A 61 11.96 -9.33 0.55
CA VAL A 61 12.10 -10.79 0.70
C VAL A 61 13.54 -11.18 1.05
N GLU A 62 14.54 -10.59 0.39
CA GLU A 62 15.97 -10.86 0.65
C GLU A 62 16.44 -10.38 2.02
N ASN A 63 15.69 -9.48 2.68
CA ASN A 63 16.05 -8.91 3.99
C ASN A 63 15.08 -9.31 5.11
N LEU A 64 14.17 -10.26 4.90
CA LEU A 64 13.26 -10.76 5.94
C LEU A 64 14.00 -11.32 7.17
N ARG A 65 15.22 -11.81 6.99
CA ARG A 65 16.11 -12.31 8.07
C ARG A 65 16.93 -11.23 8.76
N LYS A 66 16.81 -9.97 8.34
CA LYS A 66 17.55 -8.80 8.87
C LYS A 66 16.56 -7.71 9.32
N PRO A 67 15.78 -7.98 10.39
CA PRO A 67 14.64 -7.14 10.77
C PRO A 67 15.01 -5.67 11.03
N ASP A 68 16.14 -5.39 11.68
CA ASP A 68 16.57 -4.01 12.00
C ASP A 68 16.92 -3.21 10.74
N THR A 69 17.63 -3.84 9.80
CA THR A 69 17.99 -3.24 8.51
C THR A 69 16.74 -2.99 7.67
N LEU A 70 15.87 -4.00 7.59
CA LEU A 70 14.63 -3.90 6.84
C LEU A 70 13.70 -2.83 7.44
N SER A 71 13.57 -2.78 8.76
CA SER A 71 12.76 -1.78 9.44
C SER A 71 13.23 -0.35 9.13
N SER A 72 14.54 -0.10 9.24
CA SER A 72 15.12 1.21 8.94
C SER A 72 14.86 1.63 7.49
N ALA A 73 15.02 0.71 6.53
CA ALA A 73 14.74 0.96 5.12
C ALA A 73 13.25 1.26 4.85
N LEU A 74 12.34 0.51 5.49
CA LEU A 74 10.90 0.68 5.36
C LEU A 74 10.40 1.99 5.97
N LYS A 75 10.95 2.42 7.11
CA LYS A 75 10.62 3.75 7.68
C LYS A 75 10.98 4.87 6.71
N GLY A 76 12.20 4.85 6.18
CA GLY A 76 12.63 5.82 5.16
C GLY A 76 11.86 5.73 3.85
N LEU A 77 11.30 4.57 3.52
CA LEU A 77 10.38 4.42 2.39
C LEU A 77 9.01 5.05 2.68
N GLY A 78 8.48 4.84 3.89
CA GLY A 78 7.25 5.45 4.39
C GLY A 78 7.28 6.98 4.36
N ALA A 79 8.34 7.58 4.93
CA ALA A 79 8.55 9.03 4.90
C ALA A 79 8.47 9.63 3.48
N ARG A 80 8.99 8.91 2.48
CA ARG A 80 8.93 9.32 1.07
C ARG A 80 7.56 9.08 0.46
N HIS A 81 6.85 8.03 0.86
CA HIS A 81 5.50 7.75 0.35
C HIS A 81 4.51 8.88 0.69
N VAL A 82 4.64 9.51 1.85
CA VAL A 82 3.85 10.71 2.19
C VAL A 82 4.10 11.85 1.20
N GLN A 83 5.37 12.08 0.83
CA GLN A 83 5.74 13.11 -0.14
C GLN A 83 5.18 12.83 -1.53
N TYR A 84 4.86 11.58 -1.84
CA TYR A 84 4.21 11.16 -3.08
C TYR A 84 2.67 11.21 -3.01
N GLY A 85 2.10 11.62 -1.87
CA GLY A 85 0.65 11.66 -1.66
C GLY A 85 0.04 10.34 -1.21
N ALA A 86 0.82 9.39 -0.68
CA ALA A 86 0.28 8.19 -0.07
C ALA A 86 -0.41 8.52 1.26
N LEU A 87 -1.64 8.02 1.41
CA LEU A 87 -2.45 8.12 2.61
C LEU A 87 -2.61 6.72 3.24
N PRO A 88 -2.89 6.62 4.55
CA PRO A 88 -3.15 5.34 5.21
C PRO A 88 -4.20 4.48 4.48
N GLU A 89 -5.26 5.11 3.99
CA GLU A 89 -6.34 4.47 3.20
C GLU A 89 -5.90 3.85 1.86
N HIS A 90 -4.72 4.21 1.33
CA HIS A 90 -4.19 3.60 0.11
C HIS A 90 -3.53 2.24 0.36
N TYR A 91 -3.02 1.99 1.57
CA TYR A 91 -2.32 0.74 1.89
C TYR A 91 -3.23 -0.49 1.76
N PRO A 92 -4.49 -0.49 2.23
CA PRO A 92 -5.39 -1.61 2.00
C PRO A 92 -5.61 -1.96 0.53
N LEU A 93 -5.74 -0.95 -0.33
CA LEU A 93 -5.94 -1.16 -1.77
C LEU A 93 -4.75 -1.90 -2.38
N VAL A 94 -3.53 -1.43 -2.05
CA VAL A 94 -2.28 -2.05 -2.50
C VAL A 94 -2.12 -3.46 -1.94
N GLY A 95 -2.38 -3.67 -0.65
CA GLY A 95 -2.29 -4.97 0.01
C GLY A 95 -3.22 -6.00 -0.61
N ASN A 96 -4.49 -5.64 -0.79
CA ASN A 96 -5.50 -6.53 -1.37
C ASN A 96 -5.15 -6.90 -2.81
N SER A 97 -4.73 -5.93 -3.64
CA SER A 97 -4.30 -6.21 -5.01
C SER A 97 -3.04 -7.07 -5.07
N LEU A 98 -2.08 -6.88 -4.17
CA LEU A 98 -0.87 -7.70 -4.09
C LEU A 98 -1.19 -9.16 -3.71
N LEU A 99 -2.03 -9.36 -2.70
CA LEU A 99 -2.46 -10.69 -2.27
C LEU A 99 -3.25 -11.41 -3.36
N LYS A 100 -4.15 -10.70 -4.05
CA LYS A 100 -4.88 -11.24 -5.22
C LYS A 100 -3.93 -11.66 -6.35
N THR A 101 -2.87 -10.89 -6.60
CA THR A 101 -1.87 -11.28 -7.60
C THR A 101 -1.06 -12.50 -7.15
N PHE A 102 -0.70 -12.61 -5.87
CA PHE A 102 -0.06 -13.83 -5.37
C PHE A 102 -0.94 -15.07 -5.54
N GLU A 103 -2.23 -14.97 -5.21
CA GLU A 103 -3.20 -16.02 -5.44
C GLU A 103 -3.25 -16.48 -6.91
N GLN A 104 -3.32 -15.54 -7.84
CA GLN A 104 -3.35 -15.83 -9.28
C GLN A 104 -2.09 -16.57 -9.76
N TYR A 105 -0.91 -16.20 -9.25
CA TYR A 105 0.37 -16.74 -9.74
C TYR A 105 0.79 -18.02 -9.04
N LEU A 106 0.40 -18.21 -7.78
CA LEU A 106 0.70 -19.42 -7.01
C LEU A 106 -0.35 -20.52 -7.23
N GLY A 107 -1.61 -20.16 -7.53
CA GLY A 107 -2.67 -21.12 -7.81
C GLY A 107 -2.83 -22.11 -6.66
N ALA A 108 -2.62 -23.41 -6.92
CA ALA A 108 -2.71 -24.45 -5.90
C ALA A 108 -1.69 -24.30 -4.75
N ASP A 109 -0.58 -23.57 -4.98
CA ASP A 109 0.42 -23.27 -3.95
C ASP A 109 0.02 -22.09 -3.04
N TRP A 110 -1.10 -21.40 -3.32
CA TRP A 110 -1.67 -20.38 -2.45
C TRP A 110 -2.49 -21.01 -1.32
N THR A 111 -1.81 -21.71 -0.42
CA THR A 111 -2.46 -22.35 0.74
C THR A 111 -2.88 -21.30 1.78
N PRO A 112 -3.79 -21.64 2.73
CA PRO A 112 -4.16 -20.74 3.82
C PRO A 112 -2.95 -20.22 4.62
N GLU A 113 -1.94 -21.06 4.83
CA GLU A 113 -0.71 -20.71 5.55
C GLU A 113 0.13 -19.70 4.76
N VAL A 114 0.27 -19.88 3.45
CA VAL A 114 0.97 -18.93 2.57
C VAL A 114 0.23 -17.61 2.53
N LYS A 115 -1.11 -17.64 2.39
CA LYS A 115 -1.94 -16.44 2.45
C LYS A 115 -1.73 -15.68 3.76
N GLN A 116 -1.82 -16.37 4.90
CA GLN A 116 -1.64 -15.74 6.20
C GLN A 116 -0.23 -15.17 6.36
N ALA A 117 0.80 -15.87 5.89
CA ALA A 117 2.18 -15.37 5.93
C ALA A 117 2.33 -14.04 5.18
N TRP A 118 1.73 -13.92 3.98
CA TRP A 118 1.77 -12.68 3.20
C TRP A 118 0.91 -11.56 3.80
N VAL A 119 -0.24 -11.88 4.40
CA VAL A 119 -1.07 -10.92 5.15
C VAL A 119 -0.26 -10.35 6.33
N ASP A 120 0.36 -11.21 7.13
CA ASP A 120 1.16 -10.80 8.29
C ASP A 120 2.37 -9.96 7.86
N ALA A 121 3.05 -10.38 6.79
CA ALA A 121 4.18 -9.64 6.22
C ALA A 121 3.77 -8.26 5.73
N TYR A 122 2.67 -8.16 4.98
CA TYR A 122 2.17 -6.88 4.49
C TYR A 122 1.76 -5.97 5.65
N GLY A 123 1.04 -6.49 6.65
CA GLY A 123 0.66 -5.74 7.83
C GLY A 123 1.87 -5.20 8.61
N ALA A 124 2.91 -6.02 8.78
CA ALA A 124 4.16 -5.58 9.42
C ALA A 124 4.87 -4.48 8.62
N ILE A 125 4.95 -4.63 7.29
CA ILE A 125 5.56 -3.62 6.41
C ILE A 125 4.80 -2.30 6.50
N THR A 126 3.47 -2.35 6.38
CA THR A 126 2.61 -1.17 6.45
C THR A 126 2.76 -0.46 7.80
N THR A 127 2.76 -1.21 8.90
CA THR A 127 2.96 -0.63 10.24
C THR A 127 4.28 0.14 10.31
N ILE A 128 5.37 -0.42 9.79
CA ILE A 128 6.69 0.24 9.81
C ILE A 128 6.72 1.45 8.86
N MET A 129 6.09 1.35 7.69
CA MET A 129 6.04 2.48 6.74
C MET A 129 5.20 3.64 7.30
N LEU A 130 4.07 3.36 7.95
CA LEU A 130 3.26 4.39 8.60
C LEU A 130 3.99 5.05 9.76
N ASP A 131 4.70 4.28 10.58
CA ASP A 131 5.55 4.82 11.64
C ASP A 131 6.63 5.77 11.08
N GLY A 132 7.29 5.38 9.98
CA GLY A 132 8.24 6.27 9.30
C GLY A 132 7.61 7.47 8.59
N ALA A 133 6.30 7.46 8.39
CA ALA A 133 5.50 8.52 7.80
C ALA A 133 4.84 9.44 8.86
N ASP A 134 5.10 9.19 10.15
CA ASP A 134 4.44 9.84 11.29
C ASP A 134 2.89 9.64 11.30
N TYR A 135 2.39 8.51 10.78
CA TYR A 135 0.98 8.11 10.82
C TYR A 135 0.70 7.04 11.89
N SER A 136 -0.54 6.97 12.39
CA SER A 136 -1.04 5.87 13.24
C SER A 136 -1.47 4.66 12.41
N SER A 137 -1.17 3.44 12.87
CA SER A 137 -1.55 2.19 12.19
C SER A 137 -3.01 1.77 12.38
N GLU A 138 -3.76 2.40 13.29
CA GLU A 138 -5.16 2.05 13.61
C GLU A 138 -6.14 2.27 12.44
N GLU A 139 -5.72 2.98 11.40
CA GLU A 139 -6.54 3.40 10.26
C GLU A 139 -6.48 2.43 9.05
N VAL A 140 -5.72 1.33 9.13
CA VAL A 140 -5.48 0.42 8.00
C VAL A 140 -6.09 -0.96 8.25
N GLU A 141 -7.21 -1.26 7.59
CA GLU A 141 -7.81 -2.60 7.56
C GLU A 141 -7.64 -3.25 6.17
N LEU A 142 -6.94 -4.38 6.10
CA LEU A 142 -6.96 -5.27 4.93
C LEU A 142 -8.23 -6.10 4.92
N ASP A 143 -8.73 -6.46 3.73
CA ASP A 143 -9.93 -7.28 3.61
C ASP A 143 -9.62 -8.73 4.03
N SER A 144 -9.79 -9.01 5.32
CA SER A 144 -9.67 -10.34 5.91
C SER A 144 -11.07 -10.84 6.30
N PRO A 145 -11.43 -12.10 6.04
CA PRO A 145 -12.71 -12.63 6.52
C PRO A 145 -12.64 -12.74 8.05
N LYS A 146 -13.32 -11.82 8.75
CA LYS A 146 -13.46 -11.83 10.21
C LYS A 146 -14.89 -12.29 10.58
N PRO A 147 -15.07 -13.12 11.64
CA PRO A 147 -16.42 -13.39 12.16
C PRO A 147 -16.99 -12.08 12.69
N GLU A 148 -18.21 -11.78 12.25
CA GLU A 148 -18.96 -10.56 12.53
C GLU A 148 -18.89 -10.14 14.00
N ALA A 149 -18.31 -8.96 14.25
CA ALA A 149 -18.26 -8.32 15.56
C ALA A 149 -18.91 -6.92 15.47
N THR A 150 -19.77 -6.67 16.43
CA THR A 150 -20.81 -5.64 16.52
C THR A 150 -20.28 -4.20 16.40
N LYS A 151 -20.97 -3.36 15.62
CA LYS A 151 -20.69 -1.93 15.39
C LYS A 151 -20.77 -1.10 16.68
N PRO A 152 -19.84 -0.17 16.97
CA PRO A 152 -20.09 0.95 17.87
C PRO A 152 -20.68 2.17 17.13
N SER A 153 -21.48 2.95 17.87
CA SER A 153 -22.27 4.11 17.41
C SER A 153 -21.42 5.34 17.07
N PRO A 154 -21.84 6.26 16.17
CA PRO A 154 -21.03 7.39 15.73
C PRO A 154 -20.91 8.46 16.81
N GLN A 155 -19.69 8.84 17.17
CA GLN A 155 -19.42 10.09 17.90
C GLN A 155 -19.15 11.22 16.90
N GLN A 156 -19.85 12.33 17.08
CA GLN A 156 -19.79 13.53 16.25
C GLN A 156 -18.48 14.28 16.53
N TYR A 157 -17.68 14.54 15.50
CA TYR A 157 -16.51 15.40 15.59
C TYR A 157 -16.94 16.86 15.33
N GLU A 158 -16.79 17.73 16.33
CA GLU A 158 -16.96 19.18 16.19
C GLU A 158 -15.66 19.82 15.68
N VAL A 159 -15.79 20.67 14.64
CA VAL A 159 -14.69 21.46 14.05
C VAL A 159 -14.54 22.77 14.83
N PRO A 160 -13.34 23.17 15.29
CA PRO A 160 -13.18 24.45 15.99
C PRO A 160 -13.21 25.62 15.00
N GLU A 161 -14.02 26.63 15.33
CA GLU A 161 -14.11 27.88 14.58
C GLU A 161 -12.84 28.73 14.74
N THR A 162 -12.06 28.88 13.66
CA THR A 162 -11.10 29.99 13.56
C THR A 162 -11.43 30.84 12.34
N ASN A 163 -11.81 32.08 12.62
CA ASN A 163 -12.08 33.17 11.68
C ASN A 163 -10.99 33.33 10.61
N ILE A 164 -11.31 33.02 9.35
CA ILE A 164 -10.61 33.53 8.18
C ILE A 164 -11.64 34.20 7.27
N ASN A 165 -11.55 35.52 7.18
CA ASN A 165 -12.37 36.36 6.33
C ASN A 165 -11.71 36.45 4.94
N TRP A 166 -12.34 35.88 3.90
CA TRP A 166 -11.91 36.02 2.50
C TRP A 166 -12.95 36.83 1.70
N PRO A 167 -12.56 37.85 0.93
CA PRO A 167 -13.51 38.66 0.20
C PRO A 167 -14.07 37.92 -1.02
N LEU A 168 -15.36 38.15 -1.23
CA LEU A 168 -16.23 37.61 -2.25
C LEU A 168 -15.69 37.81 -3.68
N VAL A 169 -15.51 36.71 -4.42
CA VAL A 169 -15.64 36.70 -5.88
C VAL A 169 -16.44 35.46 -6.25
N GLY A 170 -17.67 35.68 -6.74
CA GLY A 170 -18.57 34.62 -7.15
C GLY A 170 -18.20 34.01 -8.49
N GLY A 171 -18.47 32.71 -8.65
CA GLY A 171 -18.54 32.05 -9.95
C GLY A 171 -18.03 30.62 -9.97
N VAL A 172 -18.97 29.69 -10.14
CA VAL A 172 -18.80 28.32 -10.67
C VAL A 172 -18.20 27.28 -9.72
N PHE A 173 -19.10 26.50 -9.11
CA PHE A 173 -18.79 25.19 -8.53
C PHE A 173 -18.32 24.23 -9.64
N GLY A 174 -17.05 23.88 -9.61
CA GLY A 174 -16.47 22.76 -10.35
C GLY A 174 -15.73 21.87 -9.37
N ALA A 175 -16.14 20.60 -9.27
CA ALA A 175 -15.41 19.56 -8.58
C ALA A 175 -13.98 19.49 -9.15
N GLY A 176 -13.00 19.83 -8.32
CA GLY A 176 -11.61 19.98 -8.74
C GLY A 176 -10.68 20.01 -7.54
N GLY A 177 -10.49 18.86 -6.90
CA GLY A 177 -9.38 18.64 -5.99
C GLY A 177 -8.13 18.27 -6.81
N ILE A 178 -7.49 19.25 -7.41
CA ILE A 178 -6.13 19.11 -7.97
C ILE A 178 -5.34 20.28 -7.42
N VAL A 179 -4.30 20.04 -6.63
CA VAL A 179 -2.98 20.71 -6.73
C VAL A 179 -1.95 19.79 -6.04
N THR A 180 -1.29 18.92 -6.82
CA THR A 180 0.12 19.04 -7.27
C THR A 180 1.15 18.70 -6.20
N LEU A 181 1.93 17.63 -6.39
CA LEU A 181 3.33 17.57 -5.92
C LEU A 181 4.16 16.55 -6.71
N ILE A 182 4.84 17.10 -7.72
CA ILE A 182 6.24 16.95 -8.10
C ILE A 182 6.85 15.53 -8.13
N LEU A 183 7.22 15.19 -9.37
CA LEU A 183 8.13 14.13 -9.81
C LEU A 183 9.46 14.06 -9.02
N ALA A 184 9.96 12.83 -8.97
CA ALA A 184 11.35 12.40 -8.76
C ALA A 184 11.85 12.30 -7.31
N MET A 185 12.04 11.05 -6.86
CA MET A 185 13.37 10.57 -6.50
C MET A 185 13.45 9.05 -6.67
N LEU A 186 13.97 8.68 -7.85
CA LEU A 186 14.67 7.43 -8.09
C LEU A 186 15.90 7.37 -7.16
N LEU A 187 16.31 6.14 -6.83
CA LEU A 187 17.71 5.83 -6.60
C LEU A 187 18.56 6.27 -7.80
#